data_AF-A0A849DFC7-F1
#
_entry.id   AF-A0A849DFC7-F1
#
_cell.length_a   1.000
_cell.length_b   1.000
_cell.length_c   1.000
_cell.angle_alpha   90.00
_cell.angle_beta   90.00
_cell.angle_gamma   90.00
#
_symmetry.space_group_name_H-M   'P 1'
#
loop_
_entity.id
_entity.type
_entity.pdbx_description
1 polymer ?
#
loop_
_entity_poly.entity_id
_entity_poly.type
_entity_poly.pdbx_seq_one_letter_code
_entity_poly.pdbx_strand_id
1 'polypeptide(L)'
;MFRQFISLTLLVSLMALSSSGILMIVLGSFEFQLQMHPVHKIFGVLLTLSGAFHVYYNFAAIKKYLSKKKMLLFALVMTFLMITLYAVGMGKPLDPEKIEQIEKIMKTMES
;
A
#
# COMPACT_ATOMS: atom_id res chain seq x y z
N MET A 1 -2.11 -10.07 -24.32
CA MET A 1 -0.77 -10.22 -23.72
C MET A 1 -0.47 -9.12 -22.70
N PHE A 2 -0.14 -7.87 -23.07
CA PHE A 2 0.27 -6.84 -22.10
C PHE A 2 -0.74 -6.55 -20.97
N ARG A 3 -2.03 -6.42 -21.32
CA ARG A 3 -3.11 -6.27 -20.32
C ARG A 3 -3.22 -7.45 -19.35
N GLN A 4 -2.89 -8.67 -19.80
CA GLN A 4 -2.91 -9.87 -18.96
C GLN A 4 -1.74 -9.87 -17.99
N PHE A 5 -0.54 -9.46 -18.44
CA PHE A 5 0.61 -9.26 -17.55
C PHE A 5 0.30 -8.24 -16.47
N ILE A 6 -0.28 -7.08 -16.82
CA ILE A 6 -0.68 -6.06 -15.83
C ILE A 6 -1.64 -6.64 -14.80
N SER A 7 -2.69 -7.33 -15.24
CA SER A 7 -3.67 -7.93 -14.33
C SER A 7 -3.07 -9.02 -13.44
N LEU A 8 -2.15 -9.84 -13.96
CA LEU A 8 -1.47 -10.86 -13.17
C LEU A 8 -0.51 -10.23 -12.15
N THR A 9 0.26 -9.22 -12.56
CA THR A 9 1.13 -8.46 -11.66
C THR A 9 0.31 -7.78 -10.57
N LEU A 10 -0.84 -7.19 -10.91
CA LEU A 10 -1.75 -6.57 -9.95
C LEU A 10 -2.26 -7.60 -8.92
N LEU A 11 -2.68 -8.78 -9.38
CA LEU A 11 -3.16 -9.87 -8.52
C LEU A 11 -2.06 -10.35 -7.55
N VAL A 12 -0.88 -10.66 -8.06
CA VAL A 12 0.24 -11.15 -7.24
C VAL A 12 0.70 -10.08 -6.25
N SER A 13 0.80 -8.83 -6.70
CA SER A 13 1.20 -7.71 -5.85
C SER A 13 0.19 -7.46 -4.74
N LEU A 14 -1.11 -7.61 -5.02
CA LEU A 14 -2.17 -7.47 -4.00
C LEU A 14 -2.02 -8.55 -2.93
N MET A 15 -1.86 -9.81 -3.34
CA MET A 15 -1.68 -10.91 -2.40
C MET A 15 -0.43 -10.70 -1.53
N ALA A 16 0.70 -10.33 -2.14
CA ALA A 16 1.96 -10.10 -1.43
C ALA A 16 1.88 -8.90 -0.47
N LEU A 17 1.31 -7.76 -0.91
CA LEU A 17 1.17 -6.57 -0.07
C LEU A 17 0.23 -6.81 1.11
N SER A 18 -0.93 -7.42 0.87
CA SER A 18 -1.93 -7.68 1.91
C SER A 18 -1.43 -8.70 2.92
N SER A 19 -0.85 -9.82 2.47
CA SER A 19 -0.33 -10.85 3.39
C SER A 19 0.85 -10.35 4.20
N SER A 20 1.84 -9.71 3.58
CA SER A 20 2.99 -9.13 4.30
C SER A 20 2.57 -8.06 5.30
N GLY A 21 1.61 -7.18 4.95
CA GLY A 21 1.07 -6.17 5.84
C GLY A 21 0.36 -6.77 7.06
N ILE A 22 -0.50 -7.77 6.83
CA ILE A 22 -1.18 -8.49 7.92
C ILE A 22 -0.18 -9.19 8.83
N LEU A 23 0.81 -9.89 8.26
CA LEU A 23 1.85 -10.57 9.06
C LEU A 23 2.64 -9.58 9.92
N MET A 24 2.99 -8.41 9.39
CA MET A 24 3.68 -7.37 10.16
C MET A 24 2.83 -6.85 11.33
N ILE A 25 1.51 -6.73 11.15
CA ILE A 25 0.58 -6.34 12.23
C ILE A 25 0.44 -7.45 13.27
N VAL A 26 0.26 -8.69 12.83
CA VAL A 26 -0.03 -9.84 13.71
C VAL A 26 1.19 -10.23 14.54
N LEU A 27 2.38 -10.29 13.92
CA LEU A 27 3.60 -10.69 14.61
C LEU A 27 4.22 -9.53 15.40
N GLY A 28 4.08 -8.29 14.92
CA GLY A 28 4.38 -7.07 15.66
C GLY A 28 5.85 -6.85 16.07
N SER A 29 6.76 -7.80 15.85
CA SER A 29 8.17 -7.67 16.24
C SER A 29 8.93 -6.75 15.28
N PHE A 30 9.82 -5.93 15.84
CA PHE A 30 10.62 -4.98 15.06
C PHE A 30 11.53 -5.69 14.05
N GLU A 31 12.12 -6.83 14.43
CA GLU A 31 12.93 -7.66 13.53
C GLU A 31 12.12 -8.15 12.32
N PHE A 32 10.93 -8.70 12.55
CA PHE A 32 10.08 -9.19 11.47
C PHE A 32 9.60 -8.05 10.56
N GLN A 33 9.30 -6.88 11.15
CA GLN A 33 9.00 -5.69 10.37
C GLN A 33 10.18 -5.28 9.50
N LEU A 34 11.42 -5.25 10.02
CA LEU A 34 12.60 -4.94 9.21
C LEU A 34 12.82 -5.94 8.06
N GLN A 35 12.60 -7.23 8.29
CA GLN A 35 12.74 -8.27 7.27
C GLN A 35 11.67 -8.17 6.18
N MET A 36 10.42 -7.91 6.55
CA MET A 36 9.28 -7.91 5.61
C MET A 36 9.00 -6.55 4.96
N HIS A 37 9.46 -5.45 5.55
CA HIS A 37 9.21 -4.10 5.03
C HIS A 37 9.77 -3.86 3.62
N PRO A 38 10.97 -4.38 3.23
CA PRO A 38 11.43 -4.34 1.85
C PRO A 38 10.48 -5.05 0.88
N VAL A 39 10.01 -6.26 1.23
CA VAL A 39 9.06 -7.03 0.43
C VAL A 39 7.75 -6.25 0.26
N HIS A 40 7.21 -5.73 1.37
CA HIS A 40 5.98 -4.93 1.37
C HIS A 40 6.11 -3.68 0.49
N LYS A 41 7.25 -2.96 0.58
CA LYS A 41 7.52 -1.76 -0.24
C LYS A 41 7.60 -2.07 -1.73
N ILE A 42 8.35 -3.09 -2.12
CA ILE A 42 8.52 -3.45 -3.54
C ILE A 42 7.17 -3.82 -4.17
N PHE A 43 6.42 -4.71 -3.51
CA PHE A 43 5.09 -5.07 -4.02
C PHE A 43 4.08 -3.92 -3.91
N GLY A 44 4.25 -2.98 -2.99
CA GLY A 44 3.46 -1.74 -2.94
C GLY A 44 3.67 -0.85 -4.16
N VAL A 45 4.92 -0.71 -4.62
CA VAL A 45 5.24 0.01 -5.87
C VAL A 45 4.66 -0.71 -7.08
N LEU A 46 4.84 -2.03 -7.17
CA LEU A 46 4.29 -2.84 -8.26
C LEU A 46 2.76 -2.78 -8.29
N LEU A 47 2.10 -2.85 -7.14
CA LEU A 47 0.65 -2.73 -7.02
C LEU A 47 0.17 -1.36 -7.51
N THR A 48 0.86 -0.29 -7.12
CA THR A 48 0.49 1.07 -7.51
C THR A 48 0.61 1.28 -9.02
N LEU A 49 1.74 0.87 -9.62
CA LEU A 49 1.98 0.99 -11.06
C LEU A 49 1.01 0.12 -11.86
N SER A 50 0.88 -1.16 -11.50
CA SER A 50 -0.03 -2.07 -12.18
C SER A 50 -1.49 -1.66 -12.02
N GLY A 51 -1.88 -1.11 -10.87
CA GLY A 51 -3.20 -0.55 -10.61
C GLY A 51 -3.51 0.64 -11.52
N ALA A 52 -2.58 1.58 -11.66
CA ALA A 52 -2.72 2.72 -12.55
C ALA A 52 -2.92 2.27 -14.01
N PHE A 53 -2.08 1.35 -14.50
CA PHE A 53 -2.23 0.79 -15.84
C PHE A 53 -3.53 -0.01 -16.00
N HIS A 54 -3.92 -0.78 -14.99
CA HIS A 54 -5.17 -1.54 -15.01
C HIS A 54 -6.37 -0.60 -15.13
N VAL A 55 -6.39 0.50 -14.39
CA VAL A 55 -7.43 1.53 -14.51
C VAL A 55 -7.42 2.16 -15.89
N TYR A 56 -6.24 2.56 -16.39
CA TYR A 56 -6.10 3.18 -17.71
C TYR A 56 -6.64 2.28 -18.83
N TYR A 57 -6.20 1.02 -18.89
CA TYR A 57 -6.62 0.09 -19.94
C TYR A 57 -8.05 -0.41 -19.81
N ASN A 58 -8.66 -0.30 -18.62
CA ASN A 58 -10.05 -0.71 -18.35
C ASN A 58 -10.97 0.49 -18.03
N PHE A 59 -10.57 1.70 -18.42
CA PHE A 59 -11.26 2.94 -18.03
C PHE A 59 -12.73 2.97 -18.45
N ALA A 60 -13.06 2.46 -19.64
CA ALA A 60 -14.44 2.41 -20.13
C ALA A 60 -15.37 1.60 -19.20
N ALA A 61 -14.90 0.45 -18.70
CA ALA A 61 -15.64 -0.39 -17.76
C ALA A 61 -15.79 0.30 -16.40
N ILE A 62 -14.70 0.91 -15.90
CA ILE A 62 -14.70 1.64 -14.63
C ILE A 62 -15.65 2.83 -14.67
N LYS A 63 -15.62 3.62 -15.74
CA LYS A 63 -16.55 4.73 -15.97
C LYS A 63 -18.00 4.26 -15.96
N LYS A 64 -18.29 3.09 -16.53
CA LYS A 64 -19.63 2.48 -16.50
C LYS A 64 -20.05 2.05 -15.08
N TYR A 65 -19.12 1.64 -14.22
CA TYR A 65 -19.45 1.39 -12.82
C TYR A 65 -19.74 2.68 -12.07
N LEU A 66 -18.90 3.71 -12.25
CA LEU A 66 -19.03 5.00 -11.58
C LEU A 66 -20.26 5.81 -12.02
N SER A 67 -20.85 5.52 -13.18
CA SER A 67 -22.10 6.17 -13.59
C SER A 67 -23.30 5.79 -12.71
N LYS A 68 -23.22 4.71 -11.93
CA LYS A 68 -24.26 4.32 -10.97
C LYS A 68 -24.09 5.13 -9.68
N LYS A 69 -25.12 5.89 -9.29
CA LYS A 69 -25.12 6.73 -8.06
C LYS A 69 -24.58 6.02 -6.81
N LYS A 70 -25.01 4.77 -6.57
CA LYS A 70 -24.54 3.97 -5.41
C LYS A 70 -23.04 3.66 -5.46
N MET A 71 -22.51 3.37 -6.66
CA MET A 71 -21.09 3.09 -6.84
C MET A 71 -20.24 4.36 -6.73
N LEU A 72 -20.75 5.49 -7.24
CA LEU A 72 -20.11 6.78 -7.05
C LEU A 72 -20.01 7.16 -5.58
N LEU A 73 -21.12 7.02 -4.82
CA LEU A 73 -21.12 7.28 -3.38
C LEU A 73 -20.11 6.38 -2.65
N PHE A 74 -20.08 5.09 -2.98
CA PHE A 74 -19.11 4.16 -2.42
C PHE A 74 -17.66 4.60 -2.69
N ALA A 75 -17.34 4.99 -3.93
CA ALA A 75 -16.01 5.48 -4.30
C ALA A 75 -15.62 6.77 -3.53
N LEU A 76 -16.58 7.68 -3.31
CA LEU A 76 -16.37 8.89 -2.51
C LEU A 76 -16.08 8.55 -1.04
N VAL A 77 -16.85 7.64 -0.44
CA VAL A 77 -16.64 7.19 0.95
C VAL A 77 -15.27 6.53 1.11
N MET A 78 -14.88 5.65 0.19
CA MET A 78 -13.57 4.99 0.22
C MET A 78 -12.41 5.98 0.05
N THR A 79 -12.56 6.96 -0.85
CA THR A 79 -11.57 8.05 -1.02
C THR A 79 -11.45 8.89 0.24
N PHE A 80 -12.58 9.24 0.87
CA PHE A 80 -12.60 10.01 2.11
C PHE A 80 -11.89 9.24 3.23
N LEU A 81 -12.23 7.97 3.42
CA LEU A 81 -11.59 7.08 4.41
C LEU A 81 -10.07 7.03 4.19
N MET A 82 -9.62 6.86 2.94
CA MET A 82 -8.20 6.86 2.60
C MET A 82 -7.53 8.16 3.03
N ILE A 83 -8.08 9.32 2.65
CA ILE A 83 -7.51 10.64 3.00
C ILE A 83 -7.44 10.81 4.52
N THR A 84 -8.49 10.44 5.26
CA THR A 84 -8.50 10.51 6.72
C THR A 84 -7.44 9.62 7.34
N LEU A 85 -7.27 8.38 6.87
CA LEU A 85 -6.24 7.47 7.38
C LEU A 85 -4.83 7.98 7.11
N TYR A 86 -4.58 8.59 5.95
CA TYR A 86 -3.31 9.26 5.66
C TYR A 86 -3.05 10.44 6.61
N ALA A 87 -4.05 11.28 6.84
CA ALA A 87 -3.93 12.41 7.76
C ALA A 87 -3.61 11.96 9.20
N VAL A 88 -4.30 10.92 9.68
CA VAL A 88 -4.03 10.31 11.00
C VAL A 88 -2.63 9.72 11.06
N GLY A 89 -2.20 9.00 10.02
CA GLY A 89 -0.88 8.41 9.95
C GLY A 89 0.25 9.43 9.98
N MET A 90 0.12 10.53 9.22
CA MET A 90 1.12 11.61 9.17
C MET A 90 1.09 12.51 10.40
N GLY A 91 -0.07 12.68 11.03
CA GLY A 91 -0.23 13.54 12.21
C GLY A 91 0.16 12.88 13.53
N LYS A 92 0.52 11.59 13.54
CA LYS A 92 0.89 10.88 14.77
C LYS A 92 2.29 11.32 15.22
N PRO A 93 2.43 12.02 16.36
CA PRO A 93 3.75 12.41 16.85
C PRO A 93 4.55 11.16 17.19
N LEU A 94 5.76 11.10 16.64
CA LEU A 94 6.74 10.09 16.97
C LEU A 94 7.71 10.70 17.98
N ASP A 95 8.12 9.89 18.97
CA ASP A 95 9.06 10.29 20.00
C ASP A 95 10.46 10.52 19.37
N PRO A 96 10.99 11.76 19.36
CA PRO A 96 12.24 12.10 18.68
C PRO A 96 13.44 11.29 19.20
N GLU A 97 13.47 10.99 20.50
CA GLU A 97 14.58 10.22 21.10
C GLU A 97 14.59 8.77 20.59
N LYS A 98 13.40 8.18 20.42
CA LYS A 98 13.27 6.82 19.87
C LYS A 98 13.65 6.76 18.40
N ILE A 99 13.30 7.79 17.63
CA ILE A 99 13.71 7.89 16.22
C ILE A 99 15.23 7.95 16.12
N GLU A 100 15.87 8.82 16.92
CA GLU A 100 17.33 8.99 16.87
C GLU A 100 18.07 7.69 17.26
N GLN A 101 17.57 6.96 18.26
CA GLN A 101 18.10 5.65 18.63
C GLN A 101 17.97 4.62 17.49
N ILE A 102 16.81 4.54 16.85
CA ILE A 102 16.58 3.62 15.72
C ILE A 102 17.46 3.98 14.52
N GLU A 103 17.57 5.25 14.18
CA GLU A 103 18.40 5.73 13.08
C GLU A 103 19.89 5.45 13.31
N LYS A 104 20.39 5.61 14.54
CA LYS A 104 21.77 5.25 14.89
C LYS A 104 22.02 3.75 14.73
N ILE A 105 21.12 2.90 15.24
CA ILE A 105 21.24 1.44 15.12
C ILE A 105 21.23 1.02 13.64
N MET A 106 20.32 1.58 12.83
CA MET A 106 20.27 1.29 11.40
C MET A 106 21.56 1.68 10.67
N LYS A 107 22.09 2.89 10.94
CA LYS A 107 23.35 3.34 10.33
C LYS A 107 24.54 2.43 10.66
N THR A 108 24.56 1.84 11.85
CA THR A 108 25.60 0.88 12.25
C THR A 108 25.43 -0.50 11.62
N MET A 109 24.22 -0.89 11.21
CA MET A 109 23.97 -2.18 10.54
C MET A 109 24.20 -2.12 9.02
N GLU A 110 24.15 -0.93 8.41
CA GLU A 110 24.43 -0.72 6.97
C GLU A 110 25.92 -0.54 6.65
N SER A 111 26.78 -0.38 7.68
CA SER A 111 28.25 -0.28 7.58
C SER A 111 28.95 -1.61 7.81
#